data_AF-A0A9R0VYH7-F1
#
_entry.id   AF-A0A9R0VYH7-F1
#
_cell.length_a   1.000
_cell.length_b   1.000
_cell.length_c   1.000
_cell.angle_alpha   90.00
_cell.angle_beta   90.00
_cell.angle_gamma   90.00
#
_symmetry.space_group_name_H-M   'P 1'
#
loop_
_entity.id
_entity.type
_entity.pdbx_description
1 polymer ?
#
loop_
_entity_poly.entity_id
_entity_poly.type
_entity_poly.pdbx_seq_one_letter_code
_entity_poly.pdbx_strand_id
1 'polypeptide(L)'
;MTRSPTRAFSQRYSSGPFTDLETQAVLPGIEINDCGYKIGLNVVDSGALRFYSVRIPRDNLLNRFGDVARDGKYISSLPTINRRFAATLVTIAVRYALLRQQFGLPKESEISVMDYQSHQHKLMPMLASAYAFHFSRAYLVDMYSEMKKTNDEDVTDDVHVLSSGLKSYITSYTAKSIRICRESCGVHGYPAVNHFGGLWNDHDIFQTFEGDNIVRCSRLLEIS
;
A
#
# COMPACT_ATOMS: atom_id res chain seq x y z
N MET A 1 -18.65 42.89 -4.30
CA MET A 1 -18.61 41.54 -3.68
C MET A 1 -17.19 41.02 -3.72
N THR A 2 -16.42 41.28 -2.66
CA THR A 2 -15.04 40.82 -2.50
C THR A 2 -15.04 39.38 -1.99
N ARG A 3 -14.53 38.43 -2.79
CA ARG A 3 -14.33 37.04 -2.33
C ARG A 3 -13.21 37.03 -1.29
N SER A 4 -13.50 36.53 -0.09
CA SER A 4 -12.51 36.26 0.94
C SER A 4 -11.56 35.15 0.50
N PRO A 5 -10.26 35.22 0.81
CA PRO A 5 -9.31 34.17 0.45
C PRO A 5 -9.56 32.94 1.33
N THR A 6 -9.87 31.81 0.67
CA THR A 6 -9.96 30.50 1.30
C THR A 6 -8.61 30.14 1.91
N ARG A 7 -8.49 30.15 3.24
CA ARG A 7 -7.29 29.70 3.94
C ARG A 7 -7.06 28.23 3.64
N ALA A 8 -5.96 27.89 2.99
CA ALA A 8 -5.46 26.53 2.90
C ALA A 8 -5.15 26.03 4.33
N PHE A 9 -5.91 25.05 4.81
CA PHE A 9 -5.61 24.38 6.09
C PHE A 9 -4.41 23.45 5.89
N SER A 10 -3.26 23.78 6.48
CA SER A 10 -2.13 22.84 6.56
C SER A 10 -2.43 21.75 7.58
N GLN A 11 -2.43 20.47 7.18
CA GLN A 11 -2.46 19.35 8.12
C GLN A 11 -1.14 19.35 8.93
N ARG A 12 -1.24 19.27 10.26
CA ARG A 12 -0.08 19.25 11.17
C ARG A 12 -0.24 18.11 12.17
N TYR A 13 0.89 17.52 12.52
CA TYR A 13 0.94 16.38 13.43
C TYR A 13 1.50 16.84 14.78
N SER A 14 0.70 16.71 15.81
CA SER A 14 1.12 16.89 17.20
C SER A 14 1.27 15.51 17.84
N SER A 15 2.41 15.27 18.49
CA SER A 15 2.65 14.06 19.27
C SER A 15 2.20 14.27 20.71
N GLY A 16 1.46 13.34 21.29
CA GLY A 16 1.07 13.43 22.69
C GLY A 16 0.50 12.10 23.14
N PRO A 17 0.56 11.78 24.45
CA PRO A 17 -0.14 10.62 24.96
C PRO A 17 -1.64 10.79 24.71
N PHE A 18 -2.32 9.75 24.23
CA PHE A 18 -3.78 9.71 24.09
C PHE A 18 -4.44 9.02 25.29
N THR A 19 -3.68 8.20 25.99
CA THR A 19 -4.05 7.47 27.20
C THR A 19 -3.02 7.73 28.28
N ASP A 20 -3.45 7.62 29.53
CA ASP A 20 -2.58 7.61 30.69
C ASP A 20 -1.68 6.36 30.67
N LEU A 21 -0.39 6.53 30.92
CA LEU A 21 0.61 5.48 30.75
C LEU A 21 0.53 4.37 31.81
N GLU A 22 -0.07 4.65 32.97
CA GLU A 22 -0.19 3.70 34.08
C GLU A 22 -1.56 3.01 34.08
N THR A 23 -2.62 3.78 33.83
CA THR A 23 -4.01 3.31 33.93
C THR A 23 -4.62 2.92 32.59
N GLN A 24 -3.97 3.24 31.47
CA GLN A 24 -4.48 3.10 30.10
C GLN A 24 -5.82 3.83 29.85
N ALA A 25 -6.27 4.67 30.79
CA ALA A 25 -7.49 5.45 30.65
C ALA A 25 -7.31 6.56 29.62
N VAL A 26 -8.36 6.82 28.83
CA VAL A 26 -8.35 7.89 27.82
C VAL A 26 -8.24 9.25 28.51
N LEU A 27 -7.35 10.12 28.02
CA LEU A 27 -7.15 11.44 28.63
C LEU A 27 -8.38 12.34 28.44
N PRO A 28 -8.65 13.27 29.39
CA PRO A 28 -9.78 14.19 29.29
C PRO A 28 -9.81 14.99 27.99
N GLY A 29 -10.97 15.02 27.34
CA GLY A 29 -11.17 15.71 26.06
C GLY A 29 -10.74 14.90 24.84
N ILE A 30 -10.28 13.66 24.98
CA ILE A 30 -10.00 12.74 23.88
C ILE A 30 -11.11 11.68 23.84
N GLU A 31 -11.64 11.44 22.64
CA GLU A 31 -12.56 10.33 22.35
C GLU A 31 -11.84 9.40 21.36
N ILE A 32 -11.72 8.13 21.74
CA ILE A 32 -11.10 7.08 20.91
C ILE A 32 -12.20 6.06 20.62
N ASN A 33 -12.53 5.88 19.35
CA ASN A 33 -13.49 4.88 18.91
C ASN A 33 -12.81 3.91 17.95
N ASP A 34 -13.01 2.62 18.14
CA ASP A 34 -12.59 1.63 17.14
C ASP A 34 -13.44 1.79 15.88
N CYS A 35 -12.80 1.71 14.70
CA CYS A 35 -13.50 1.78 13.41
C CYS A 35 -14.28 0.50 13.09
N GLY A 36 -14.22 -0.50 13.95
CA GLY A 36 -14.96 -1.74 13.86
C GLY A 36 -14.33 -2.76 12.92
N TYR A 37 -15.17 -3.73 12.54
CA TYR A 37 -14.78 -4.81 11.65
C TYR A 37 -14.56 -4.30 10.23
N LYS A 38 -13.41 -4.66 9.66
CA LYS A 38 -12.94 -4.26 8.34
C LYS A 38 -13.03 -5.44 7.36
N ILE A 39 -12.97 -5.13 6.07
CA ILE A 39 -12.94 -6.15 5.00
C ILE A 39 -11.72 -7.07 5.12
N GLY A 40 -10.56 -6.51 5.51
CA GLY A 40 -9.30 -7.20 5.78
C GLY A 40 -8.48 -6.42 6.82
N LEU A 41 -7.33 -6.96 7.23
CA LEU A 41 -6.45 -6.40 8.27
C LEU A 41 -7.16 -6.19 9.61
N ASN A 42 -8.05 -7.11 10.00
CA ASN A 42 -8.79 -7.04 11.27
C ASN A 42 -7.92 -7.16 12.53
N VAL A 43 -6.67 -7.60 12.38
CA VAL A 43 -5.66 -7.61 13.47
C VAL A 43 -5.11 -6.21 13.74
N VAL A 44 -5.34 -5.24 12.84
CA VAL A 44 -4.91 -3.85 13.00
C VAL A 44 -6.03 -3.02 13.63
N ASP A 45 -5.80 -2.53 14.85
CA ASP A 45 -6.73 -1.66 15.58
C ASP A 45 -6.72 -0.26 14.96
N SER A 46 -7.71 -0.02 14.09
CA SER A 46 -7.87 1.26 13.41
C SER A 46 -8.84 2.08 14.22
N GLY A 47 -8.38 3.19 14.80
CA GLY A 47 -9.20 4.05 15.65
C GLY A 47 -9.51 5.41 15.00
N ALA A 48 -10.72 5.90 15.22
CA ALA A 48 -11.08 7.29 15.04
C ALA A 48 -10.77 8.06 16.33
N LEU A 49 -10.05 9.17 16.19
CA LEU A 49 -9.73 10.07 17.29
C LEU A 49 -10.53 11.37 17.12
N ARG A 50 -11.19 11.81 18.20
CA ARG A 50 -11.80 13.14 18.28
C ARG A 50 -11.26 13.88 19.50
N PHE A 51 -10.95 15.16 19.30
CA PHE A 51 -10.40 16.03 20.33
C PHE A 51 -11.39 17.15 20.66
N TYR A 52 -11.65 17.34 21.95
CA TYR A 52 -12.49 18.39 22.50
C TYR A 52 -11.61 19.38 23.26
N SER A 53 -11.15 20.43 22.57
CA SER A 53 -10.33 21.51 23.15
C SER A 53 -9.10 21.03 23.94
N VAL A 54 -8.48 19.92 23.50
CA VAL A 54 -7.28 19.36 24.13
C VAL A 54 -6.10 20.29 23.91
N ARG A 55 -5.40 20.64 24.98
CA ARG A 55 -4.19 21.48 24.93
C ARG A 55 -2.95 20.61 24.96
N ILE A 56 -2.14 20.72 23.91
CA ILE A 56 -0.87 20.02 23.77
C ILE A 56 0.25 21.08 23.86
N PRO A 57 1.30 20.89 24.68
CA PRO A 57 2.45 21.79 24.73
C PRO A 57 3.06 22.00 23.34
N ARG A 58 3.69 23.14 23.08
CA ARG A 58 4.26 23.42 21.74
C ARG A 58 5.38 22.46 21.36
N ASP A 59 6.17 22.02 22.34
CA ASP A 59 7.35 21.15 22.15
C ASP A 59 6.97 19.75 21.64
N ASN A 60 5.68 19.42 21.74
CA ASN A 60 5.07 18.18 21.27
C ASN A 60 4.69 18.22 19.78
N LEU A 61 4.80 19.38 19.11
CA LEU A 61 4.63 19.48 17.66
C LEU A 61 5.81 18.74 16.98
N LEU A 62 5.50 17.84 16.03
CA LEU A 62 6.52 17.06 15.32
C LEU A 62 7.23 17.95 14.29
N ASN A 63 8.21 18.72 14.74
CA ASN A 63 8.87 19.80 13.98
C ASN A 63 10.04 19.31 13.10
N ARG A 64 10.16 18.00 12.83
CA ARG A 64 11.28 17.43 12.06
C ARG A 64 11.30 17.89 10.61
N PHE A 65 10.11 18.20 10.09
CA PHE A 65 9.85 18.32 8.67
C PHE A 65 9.07 19.59 8.34
N GLY A 66 8.75 20.41 9.35
CA GLY A 66 8.18 21.73 9.16
C GLY A 66 8.11 22.46 10.49
N ASP A 67 8.77 23.61 10.55
CA ASP A 67 8.84 24.45 11.74
C ASP A 67 7.94 25.67 11.56
N VAL A 68 7.45 26.20 12.68
CA VAL A 68 6.76 27.48 12.74
C VAL A 68 7.57 28.40 13.61
N ALA A 69 8.25 29.34 12.97
CA ALA A 69 8.97 30.40 13.67
C ALA A 69 7.99 31.21 14.55
N ARG A 70 8.51 31.93 15.54
CA ARG A 70 7.69 32.73 16.50
C ARG A 70 6.76 33.75 15.80
N ASP A 71 6.99 34.04 14.53
CA ASP A 71 6.25 34.98 13.67
C ASP A 71 5.19 34.31 12.76
N GLY A 72 5.02 32.98 12.81
CA GLY A 72 3.95 32.27 12.10
C GLY A 72 4.28 31.81 10.67
N LYS A 73 5.54 31.91 10.21
CA LYS A 73 5.95 31.48 8.86
C LYS A 73 6.25 29.96 8.78
N TYR A 74 5.87 29.32 7.67
CA TYR A 74 5.78 27.86 7.48
C TYR A 74 6.76 27.32 6.42
N ILE A 75 7.34 26.13 6.64
CA ILE A 75 8.24 25.37 5.72
C ILE A 75 7.99 23.84 5.91
N SER A 76 8.20 22.95 4.91
CA SER A 76 7.76 21.52 4.94
C SER A 76 8.56 20.50 4.06
N SER A 77 8.80 19.23 4.48
CA SER A 77 9.18 18.05 3.62
C SER A 77 9.00 16.68 4.32
N LEU A 78 8.41 15.60 3.75
CA LEU A 78 8.15 14.31 4.48
C LEU A 78 8.34 13.04 3.62
N PRO A 79 8.77 11.89 4.21
CA PRO A 79 8.46 10.56 3.66
C PRO A 79 7.99 9.49 4.68
N THR A 80 7.19 8.54 4.16
CA THR A 80 6.37 7.47 4.79
C THR A 80 7.10 6.14 5.10
N ILE A 81 6.39 5.17 5.72
CA ILE A 81 6.78 3.75 5.73
C ILE A 81 5.55 2.81 5.74
N ASN A 82 5.49 1.85 4.81
CA ASN A 82 5.18 0.42 5.10
C ASN A 82 5.25 -0.50 3.86
N ARG A 83 5.60 -1.79 4.11
CA ARG A 83 6.33 -2.68 3.19
C ARG A 83 5.76 -4.12 3.16
N ARG A 84 5.73 -4.70 1.94
CA ARG A 84 5.81 -6.13 1.49
C ARG A 84 4.60 -7.09 1.69
N PHE A 85 3.93 -7.44 0.57
CA PHE A 85 3.09 -8.66 0.46
C PHE A 85 3.01 -9.40 -0.90
N ALA A 86 3.80 -9.06 -1.93
CA ALA A 86 3.53 -9.55 -3.31
C ALA A 86 4.16 -10.90 -3.73
N ALA A 87 5.10 -11.49 -2.99
CA ALA A 87 5.92 -12.61 -3.50
C ALA A 87 5.29 -14.02 -3.34
N THR A 88 4.26 -14.20 -2.52
CA THR A 88 3.81 -15.54 -2.12
C THR A 88 2.79 -16.16 -3.10
N LEU A 89 2.07 -15.33 -3.85
CA LEU A 89 0.81 -15.75 -4.45
C LEU A 89 0.94 -16.47 -5.80
N VAL A 90 1.82 -15.98 -6.68
CA VAL A 90 2.11 -16.64 -7.96
C VAL A 90 2.76 -18.00 -7.75
N THR A 91 3.59 -18.14 -6.72
CA THR A 91 4.23 -19.42 -6.37
C THR A 91 3.21 -20.49 -5.98
N ILE A 92 2.15 -20.14 -5.24
CA ILE A 92 1.08 -21.09 -4.88
C ILE A 92 0.38 -21.59 -6.15
N ALA A 93 -0.02 -20.69 -7.04
CA ALA A 93 -0.70 -21.05 -8.28
C ALA A 93 0.20 -21.90 -9.21
N VAL A 94 1.47 -21.54 -9.34
CA VAL A 94 2.45 -22.29 -10.15
C VAL A 94 2.67 -23.70 -9.59
N ARG A 95 2.86 -23.84 -8.27
CA ARG A 95 3.01 -25.15 -7.63
C ARG A 95 1.76 -26.01 -7.78
N TYR A 96 0.58 -25.42 -7.58
CA TYR A 96 -0.69 -26.11 -7.78
C TYR A 96 -0.81 -26.59 -9.23
N ALA A 97 -0.52 -25.73 -10.20
CA ALA A 97 -0.61 -26.07 -11.62
C ALA A 97 0.36 -27.18 -12.05
N LEU A 98 1.56 -27.25 -11.46
CA LEU A 98 2.52 -28.32 -11.71
C LEU A 98 2.03 -29.68 -11.19
N LEU A 99 1.40 -29.68 -10.01
CA LEU A 99 0.93 -30.90 -9.34
C LEU A 99 -0.44 -31.37 -9.84
N ARG A 100 -1.29 -30.45 -10.30
CA ARG A 100 -2.63 -30.77 -10.77
C ARG A 100 -2.55 -31.38 -12.16
N GLN A 101 -2.99 -32.62 -12.27
CA GLN A 101 -3.27 -33.27 -13.55
C GLN A 101 -4.76 -33.13 -13.85
N GLN A 102 -5.08 -32.75 -15.08
CA GLN A 102 -6.47 -32.73 -15.53
C GLN A 102 -6.53 -32.67 -17.05
N PHE A 103 -7.33 -33.59 -17.62
CA PHE A 103 -7.43 -33.83 -19.05
C PHE A 103 -6.09 -34.32 -19.66
N GLY A 104 -6.18 -34.76 -20.91
CA GLY A 104 -5.08 -35.35 -21.67
C GLY A 104 -5.61 -35.82 -23.01
N LEU A 105 -4.72 -36.23 -23.91
CA LEU A 105 -5.14 -36.85 -25.16
C LEU A 105 -5.89 -38.16 -24.87
N PRO A 106 -6.89 -38.55 -25.69
CA PRO A 106 -7.59 -39.81 -25.50
C PRO A 106 -6.59 -40.97 -25.52
N LYS A 107 -6.58 -41.78 -24.45
CA LYS A 107 -5.66 -42.92 -24.19
C LYS A 107 -4.25 -42.57 -23.67
N GLU A 108 -3.96 -41.31 -23.36
CA GLU A 108 -2.73 -40.92 -22.66
C GLU A 108 -2.99 -40.65 -21.17
N SER A 109 -1.93 -40.64 -20.36
CA SER A 109 -2.01 -40.19 -18.97
C SER A 109 -2.39 -38.71 -18.91
N GLU A 110 -3.11 -38.30 -17.86
CA GLU A 110 -3.42 -36.89 -17.64
C GLU A 110 -2.14 -36.05 -17.58
N ILE A 111 -2.16 -34.91 -18.25
CA ILE A 111 -1.02 -33.99 -18.28
C ILE A 111 -1.16 -32.93 -17.20
N SER A 112 -0.05 -32.31 -16.84
CA SER A 112 -0.04 -31.23 -15.86
C SER A 112 -0.82 -30.04 -16.40
N VAL A 113 -1.58 -29.36 -15.52
CA VAL A 113 -2.29 -28.14 -15.91
C VAL A 113 -1.29 -27.06 -16.37
N MET A 114 -0.04 -27.10 -15.89
CA MET A 114 1.02 -26.22 -16.33
C MET A 114 1.46 -26.45 -17.78
N ASP A 115 1.23 -27.62 -18.36
CA ASP A 115 1.65 -27.93 -19.73
C ASP A 115 0.74 -27.26 -20.78
N TYR A 116 -0.45 -26.81 -20.39
CA TYR A 116 -1.33 -26.06 -21.26
C TYR A 116 -0.81 -24.64 -21.49
N GLN A 117 -0.62 -24.27 -22.76
CA GLN A 117 -0.22 -22.92 -23.15
C GLN A 117 -1.19 -21.84 -22.64
N SER A 118 -2.50 -22.15 -22.57
CA SER A 118 -3.51 -21.25 -22.01
C SER A 118 -3.32 -20.97 -20.52
N HIS A 119 -2.74 -21.92 -19.77
CA HIS A 119 -2.42 -21.75 -18.36
C HIS A 119 -1.10 -21.00 -18.17
N GLN A 120 -0.10 -21.33 -18.99
CA GLN A 120 1.19 -20.62 -19.01
C GLN A 120 1.02 -19.14 -19.36
N HIS A 121 0.15 -18.81 -20.33
CA HIS A 121 -0.10 -17.42 -20.73
C HIS A 121 -0.75 -16.58 -19.62
N LYS A 122 -1.36 -17.22 -18.61
CA LYS A 122 -1.85 -16.54 -17.40
C LYS A 122 -0.73 -16.38 -16.38
N LEU A 123 -0.07 -17.48 -16.00
CA LEU A 123 0.83 -17.49 -14.84
C LEU A 123 2.25 -16.98 -15.14
N MET A 124 2.81 -17.29 -16.31
CA MET A 124 4.19 -16.96 -16.64
C MET A 124 4.44 -15.45 -16.76
N PRO A 125 3.54 -14.65 -17.40
CA PRO A 125 3.69 -13.20 -17.38
C PRO A 125 3.62 -12.61 -15.97
N MET A 126 2.78 -13.16 -15.09
CA MET A 126 2.68 -12.72 -13.69
C MET A 126 3.94 -13.04 -12.89
N LEU A 127 4.54 -14.21 -13.13
CA LEU A 127 5.82 -14.58 -12.54
C LEU A 127 6.94 -13.64 -13.01
N ALA A 128 7.03 -13.38 -14.32
CA ALA A 128 7.99 -12.44 -14.88
C ALA A 128 7.80 -11.01 -14.31
N SER A 129 6.55 -10.56 -14.21
CA SER A 129 6.20 -9.26 -13.65
C SER A 129 6.58 -9.14 -12.18
N ALA A 130 6.46 -10.22 -11.39
CA ALA A 130 6.91 -10.24 -9.99
C ALA A 130 8.42 -10.00 -9.85
N TYR A 131 9.24 -10.59 -10.74
CA TYR A 131 10.68 -10.31 -10.79
C TYR A 131 10.96 -8.89 -11.28
N ALA A 132 10.25 -8.41 -12.31
CA ALA A 132 10.39 -7.03 -12.79
C ALA A 132 10.12 -6.04 -11.65
N PHE A 133 9.04 -6.20 -10.90
CA PHE A 133 8.73 -5.36 -9.74
C PHE A 133 9.75 -5.46 -8.62
N HIS A 134 10.36 -6.63 -8.42
CA HIS A 134 11.45 -6.77 -7.45
C HIS A 134 12.64 -5.89 -7.82
N PHE A 135 13.07 -5.90 -9.09
CA PHE A 135 14.17 -5.08 -9.57
C PHE A 135 13.81 -3.59 -9.62
N SER A 136 12.64 -3.22 -10.13
CA SER A 136 12.17 -1.82 -10.13
C SER A 136 12.13 -1.23 -8.73
N ARG A 137 11.73 -2.04 -7.74
CA ARG A 137 11.75 -1.62 -6.35
C ARG A 137 13.16 -1.49 -5.79
N ALA A 138 14.06 -2.42 -6.09
CA ALA A 138 15.46 -2.31 -5.66
C ALA A 138 16.07 -1.02 -6.19
N TYR A 139 15.86 -0.74 -7.48
CA TYR A 139 16.26 0.51 -8.12
C TYR A 139 15.66 1.75 -7.42
N LEU A 140 14.37 1.75 -7.11
CA LEU A 140 13.73 2.87 -6.39
C LEU A 140 14.34 3.08 -4.99
N VAL A 141 14.71 2.01 -4.29
CA VAL A 141 15.37 2.10 -2.98
C VAL A 141 16.77 2.68 -3.11
N ASP A 142 17.51 2.31 -4.14
CA ASP A 142 18.85 2.84 -4.41
C ASP A 142 18.76 4.34 -4.76
N MET A 143 17.84 4.75 -5.64
CA MET A 143 17.59 6.17 -5.93
C MET A 143 17.19 6.95 -4.68
N TYR A 144 16.33 6.38 -3.82
CA TYR A 144 15.93 7.00 -2.57
C TYR A 144 17.11 7.14 -1.59
N SER A 145 18.06 6.20 -1.62
CA SER A 145 19.30 6.30 -0.84
C SER A 145 20.20 7.41 -1.36
N GLU A 146 20.29 7.60 -2.68
CA GLU A 146 21.06 8.70 -3.28
C GLU A 146 20.40 10.05 -3.00
N MET A 147 19.09 10.17 -3.17
CA MET A 147 18.30 11.36 -2.81
C MET A 147 18.62 11.84 -1.38
N LYS A 148 18.71 10.91 -0.42
CA LYS A 148 19.06 11.23 0.98
C LYS A 148 20.49 11.73 1.19
N LYS A 149 21.43 11.38 0.31
CA LYS A 149 22.84 11.78 0.42
C LYS A 149 23.10 13.13 -0.23
N THR A 150 22.58 13.33 -1.44
CA THR A 150 22.86 14.52 -2.25
C THR A 150 21.91 15.68 -1.95
N ASN A 151 20.70 15.39 -1.42
CA ASN A 151 19.65 16.37 -1.13
C ASN A 151 19.32 17.27 -2.33
N ASP A 152 19.43 16.70 -3.53
CA ASP A 152 19.17 17.33 -4.81
C ASP A 152 17.66 17.34 -5.10
N GLU A 153 17.13 18.48 -5.57
CA GLU A 153 15.70 18.67 -5.81
C GLU A 153 15.23 17.86 -7.02
N ASP A 154 16.03 17.80 -8.10
CA ASP A 154 15.68 17.06 -9.32
C ASP A 154 15.53 15.55 -9.04
N VAL A 155 16.46 14.99 -8.25
CA VAL A 155 16.41 13.57 -7.84
C VAL A 155 15.22 13.30 -6.91
N THR A 156 14.84 14.28 -6.09
CA THR A 156 13.70 14.17 -5.17
C THR A 156 12.39 14.09 -5.95
N ASP A 157 12.23 14.93 -6.97
CA ASP A 157 11.05 14.94 -7.83
C ASP A 157 10.94 13.64 -8.65
N ASP A 158 12.04 13.16 -9.24
CA ASP A 158 12.09 11.89 -9.95
C ASP A 158 11.69 10.71 -9.07
N VAL A 159 12.20 10.65 -7.83
CA VAL A 159 11.85 9.62 -6.86
C VAL A 159 10.37 9.69 -6.49
N HIS A 160 9.80 10.90 -6.33
CA HIS A 160 8.38 11.08 -6.04
C HIS A 160 7.47 10.63 -7.19
N VAL A 161 7.82 10.97 -8.43
CA VAL A 161 7.12 10.57 -9.65
C VAL A 161 7.15 9.05 -9.80
N LEU A 162 8.35 8.47 -9.80
CA LEU A 162 8.55 7.02 -9.97
C LEU A 162 7.89 6.21 -8.86
N SER A 163 8.02 6.62 -7.60
CA SER A 163 7.40 5.93 -6.47
C SER A 163 5.86 5.96 -6.54
N SER A 164 5.28 7.09 -6.93
CA SER A 164 3.83 7.27 -7.06
C SER A 164 3.28 6.38 -8.18
N GLY A 165 3.90 6.40 -9.36
CA GLY A 165 3.49 5.56 -10.49
C GLY A 165 3.67 4.06 -10.22
N LEU A 166 4.82 3.69 -9.66
CA LEU A 166 5.11 2.29 -9.34
C LEU A 166 4.16 1.73 -8.28
N LYS A 167 3.82 2.51 -7.24
CA LYS A 167 2.79 2.13 -6.25
C LYS A 167 1.45 1.87 -6.91
N SER A 168 0.95 2.83 -7.69
CA SER A 168 -0.37 2.73 -8.33
C SER A 168 -0.45 1.54 -9.28
N TYR A 169 0.58 1.35 -10.11
CA TYR A 169 0.63 0.24 -11.06
C TYR A 169 0.75 -1.12 -10.37
N ILE A 170 1.71 -1.30 -9.45
CA ILE A 170 1.94 -2.58 -8.78
C ILE A 170 0.71 -2.99 -7.97
N THR A 171 0.09 -2.07 -7.24
CA THR A 171 -1.10 -2.37 -6.43
C THR A 171 -2.30 -2.74 -7.32
N SER A 172 -2.54 -2.04 -8.43
CA SER A 172 -3.59 -2.40 -9.38
C SER A 172 -3.33 -3.77 -10.03
N TYR A 173 -2.08 -4.01 -10.45
CA TYR A 173 -1.66 -5.26 -11.06
C TYR A 173 -1.82 -6.43 -10.10
N THR A 174 -1.34 -6.28 -8.86
CA THR A 174 -1.39 -7.33 -7.83
C THR A 174 -2.83 -7.72 -7.50
N ALA A 175 -3.75 -6.75 -7.38
CA ALA A 175 -5.16 -7.04 -7.15
C ALA A 175 -5.77 -7.92 -8.27
N LYS A 176 -5.43 -7.64 -9.53
CA LYS A 176 -5.86 -8.47 -10.68
C LYS A 176 -5.21 -9.85 -10.63
N SER A 177 -3.91 -9.93 -10.34
CA SER A 177 -3.17 -11.18 -10.24
C SER A 177 -3.72 -12.12 -9.17
N ILE A 178 -4.16 -11.58 -8.02
CA ILE A 178 -4.79 -12.37 -6.95
C ILE A 178 -5.99 -13.15 -7.45
N ARG A 179 -6.86 -12.48 -8.18
CA ARG A 179 -8.07 -13.09 -8.76
C ARG A 179 -7.72 -14.16 -9.78
N ILE A 180 -6.80 -13.88 -10.70
CA ILE A 180 -6.38 -14.82 -11.76
C ILE A 180 -5.73 -16.06 -11.16
N CYS A 181 -4.88 -15.91 -10.14
CA CYS A 181 -4.23 -17.04 -9.48
C CYS A 181 -5.25 -17.94 -8.76
N ARG A 182 -6.23 -17.34 -8.06
CA ARG A 182 -7.31 -18.10 -7.42
C ARG A 182 -8.13 -18.90 -8.44
N GLU A 183 -8.48 -18.28 -9.56
CA GLU A 183 -9.23 -18.93 -10.65
C GLU A 183 -8.42 -20.04 -11.33
N SER A 184 -7.10 -19.85 -11.43
CA SER A 184 -6.17 -20.85 -11.98
C SER A 184 -6.07 -22.09 -11.09
N CYS A 185 -6.31 -21.95 -9.78
CA CYS A 185 -6.43 -23.08 -8.85
C CYS A 185 -7.80 -23.81 -8.91
N GLY A 186 -8.75 -23.32 -9.73
CA GLY A 186 -10.08 -23.90 -9.85
C GLY A 186 -10.87 -23.87 -8.55
N VAL A 187 -11.72 -24.89 -8.32
CA VAL A 187 -12.55 -24.99 -7.11
C VAL A 187 -11.69 -25.11 -5.83
N HIS A 188 -10.50 -25.70 -5.93
CA HIS A 188 -9.57 -25.79 -4.80
C HIS A 188 -9.03 -24.42 -4.38
N GLY A 189 -9.09 -23.39 -5.23
CA GLY A 189 -8.76 -22.02 -4.83
C GLY A 189 -9.82 -21.34 -3.95
N TYR A 190 -11.02 -21.93 -3.83
CA TYR A 190 -12.16 -21.31 -3.14
C TYR A 190 -12.14 -21.45 -1.60
N PRO A 191 -11.77 -22.62 -1.03
CA PRO A 191 -11.67 -22.77 0.42
C PRO A 191 -10.72 -21.77 1.07
N ALA A 192 -11.12 -21.22 2.23
CA ALA A 192 -10.35 -20.24 2.99
C ALA A 192 -8.95 -20.74 3.41
N VAL A 193 -8.75 -22.07 3.51
CA VAL A 193 -7.46 -22.70 3.82
C VAL A 193 -6.36 -22.39 2.80
N ASN A 194 -6.73 -22.01 1.58
CA ASN A 194 -5.77 -21.62 0.54
C ASN A 194 -5.50 -20.11 0.51
N HIS A 195 -6.04 -19.37 1.48
CA HIS A 195 -5.74 -17.97 1.82
C HIS A 195 -5.95 -16.91 0.71
N PHE A 196 -6.41 -17.27 -0.48
CA PHE A 196 -6.68 -16.31 -1.56
C PHE A 196 -7.70 -15.23 -1.18
N GLY A 197 -8.76 -15.60 -0.45
CA GLY A 197 -9.79 -14.67 0.01
C GLY A 197 -9.27 -13.66 1.04
N GLY A 198 -8.53 -14.14 2.05
CA GLY A 198 -7.90 -13.25 3.05
C GLY A 198 -6.87 -12.33 2.41
N LEU A 199 -6.01 -12.85 1.53
CA LEU A 199 -5.01 -12.07 0.82
C LEU A 199 -5.62 -10.99 -0.08
N TRP A 200 -6.75 -11.27 -0.73
CA TRP A 200 -7.46 -10.24 -1.49
C TRP A 200 -7.96 -9.14 -0.57
N ASN A 201 -8.67 -9.51 0.50
CA ASN A 201 -9.22 -8.55 1.45
C ASN A 201 -8.13 -7.67 2.11
N ASP A 202 -7.00 -8.26 2.46
CA ASP A 202 -5.86 -7.54 3.04
C ASP A 202 -5.14 -6.66 2.02
N HIS A 203 -5.17 -7.04 0.74
CA HIS A 203 -4.54 -6.26 -0.32
C HIS A 203 -5.41 -5.07 -0.79
N ASP A 204 -6.74 -5.19 -0.71
CA ASP A 204 -7.69 -4.24 -1.29
C ASP A 204 -7.43 -2.78 -0.86
N ILE A 205 -7.12 -2.60 0.43
CA ILE A 205 -6.80 -1.30 1.02
C ILE A 205 -5.61 -0.61 0.36
N PHE A 206 -4.63 -1.33 -0.21
CA PHE A 206 -3.44 -0.69 -0.81
C PHE A 206 -3.76 0.12 -2.08
N GLN A 207 -4.95 -0.07 -2.67
CA GLN A 207 -5.39 0.77 -3.79
C GLN A 207 -5.78 2.18 -3.37
N THR A 208 -6.18 2.37 -2.10
CA THR A 208 -6.66 3.65 -1.56
C THR A 208 -5.71 4.21 -0.51
N PHE A 209 -4.98 3.35 0.19
CA PHE A 209 -3.99 3.74 1.20
C PHE A 209 -2.86 4.57 0.57
N GLU A 210 -2.40 5.57 1.33
CA GLU A 210 -1.43 6.60 0.92
C GLU A 210 -1.84 7.46 -0.30
N GLY A 211 -3.09 7.42 -0.70
CA GLY A 211 -3.63 8.19 -1.82
C GLY A 211 -4.19 7.29 -2.91
N ASP A 212 -5.34 7.71 -3.42
CA ASP A 212 -6.06 7.03 -4.49
C ASP A 212 -5.18 6.84 -5.73
N ASN A 213 -5.23 5.63 -6.30
CA ASN A 213 -4.39 5.26 -7.42
C ASN A 213 -4.64 6.13 -8.66
N ILE A 214 -5.89 6.54 -8.94
CA ILE A 214 -6.21 7.39 -10.09
C ILE A 214 -5.65 8.79 -9.87
N VAL A 215 -5.85 9.35 -8.67
CA VAL A 215 -5.32 10.67 -8.31
C VAL A 215 -3.79 10.71 -8.40
N ARG A 216 -3.10 9.66 -7.93
CA ARG A 216 -1.63 9.57 -8.06
C ARG A 216 -1.16 9.42 -9.51
N CYS A 217 -1.89 8.67 -10.34
CA CYS A 217 -1.54 8.54 -11.75
C CYS A 217 -1.73 9.85 -12.53
N SER A 218 -2.78 10.63 -12.23
CA SER A 218 -3.02 11.92 -12.91
C SER A 218 -1.85 12.90 -12.70
N ARG A 219 -1.20 12.86 -11.53
CA ARG A 219 -0.05 13.71 -11.24
C ARG A 219 1.17 13.41 -12.12
N LEU A 220 1.28 12.20 -12.69
CA LEU A 220 2.34 11.88 -13.67
C LEU A 220 2.12 12.60 -15.01
N LEU A 221 0.85 12.80 -15.40
CA LEU A 221 0.48 13.42 -16.67
C LEU A 221 0.60 14.95 -16.62
N GLU A 222 0.64 15.55 -15.44
CA GLU A 222 0.80 16.99 -15.25
C GLU A 222 2.28 17.43 -15.25
N ILE A 223 3.22 16.49 -15.11
CA ILE A 223 4.67 16.74 -15.03
C ILE A 223 5.37 16.46 -16.39
N SER A 224 4.66 15.88 -17.37
CA SER A 224 5.16 15.64 -18.74
C SER A 224 4.79 16.76 -19.72
#